data_AF-A0A952Z0H9-F1
#
_entry.id   AF-A0A952Z0H9-F1
#
_cell.length_a   1.000
_cell.length_b   1.000
_cell.length_c   1.000
_cell.angle_alpha   90.00
_cell.angle_beta   90.00
_cell.angle_gamma   90.00
#
_symmetry.space_group_name_H-M   'P 1'
#
loop_
_entity.id
_entity.type
_entity.pdbx_description
1 polymer ?
#
loop_
_entity_poly.entity_id
_entity_poly.type
_entity_poly.pdbx_seq_one_letter_code
_entity_poly.pdbx_strand_id
1 'polypeptide(L)'
;MELTLKRRIFTDESTIGELLSEQGEHVCYVLEDRMREISGKPVSQWKVAGATAIPTGRYRIIWDMSNRFKKETLRLLNVPGYEGIRIHKGNRSKETEGCLLPETAVSEDLVSHSADALERIEKLICPCLAQEEVWITIANETV
;
A
#
# COMPACT_ATOMS: atom_id res chain seq x y z
N MET A 1 1.24 17.08 -1.52
CA MET A 1 1.46 16.13 -0.42
C MET A 1 2.14 14.84 -0.89
N GLU A 2 3.09 14.33 -0.12
CA GLU A 2 3.71 13.02 -0.34
C GLU A 2 3.75 12.14 0.93
N LEU A 3 3.31 10.88 0.81
CA LEU A 3 3.45 9.82 1.81
C LEU A 3 4.65 8.93 1.49
N THR A 4 5.26 8.34 2.52
CA THR A 4 6.32 7.35 2.33
C THR A 4 5.92 6.01 2.96
N LEU A 5 5.85 4.94 2.16
CA LEU A 5 5.74 3.58 2.66
C LEU A 5 7.13 2.93 2.66
N LYS A 6 7.71 2.79 3.85
CA LYS A 6 9.00 2.16 4.06
C LYS A 6 8.79 0.69 4.46
N ARG A 7 9.07 -0.26 3.57
CA ARG A 7 8.97 -1.70 3.84
C ARG A 7 10.15 -2.17 4.70
N ARG A 8 9.89 -2.93 5.76
CA ARG A 8 10.88 -3.27 6.79
C ARG A 8 10.92 -4.75 7.14
N ILE A 9 9.75 -5.40 7.20
CA ILE A 9 9.65 -6.83 7.55
C ILE A 9 9.30 -7.59 6.28
N PHE A 10 10.10 -8.60 5.96
CA PHE A 10 9.95 -9.43 4.77
C PHE A 10 9.89 -10.89 5.21
N THR A 11 8.75 -11.54 5.00
CA THR A 11 8.58 -12.97 5.29
C THR A 11 8.37 -13.74 3.99
N ASP A 12 8.31 -15.07 4.08
CA ASP A 12 7.96 -15.90 2.93
C ASP A 12 6.49 -15.75 2.49
N GLU A 13 5.64 -15.15 3.33
CA GLU A 13 4.20 -14.97 3.09
C GLU A 13 3.82 -13.51 2.81
N SER A 14 4.51 -12.53 3.40
CA SER A 14 4.07 -11.14 3.39
C SER A 14 5.22 -10.13 3.38
N THR A 15 4.86 -8.86 3.25
CA THR A 15 5.76 -7.74 3.45
C THR A 15 5.02 -6.69 4.28
N ILE A 16 5.70 -6.16 5.30
CA ILE A 16 5.15 -5.15 6.20
C ILE A 16 6.03 -3.91 6.16
N GLY A 17 5.38 -2.76 6.01
CA GLY A 17 6.04 -1.46 6.04
C GLY A 17 5.37 -0.46 6.97
N GLU A 18 6.07 0.63 7.23
CA GLU A 18 5.57 1.79 7.95
C GLU A 18 5.18 2.86 6.95
N LEU A 19 3.93 3.34 7.04
CA LEU A 19 3.46 4.49 6.31
C LEU A 19 3.73 5.75 7.12
N LEU A 20 4.46 6.68 6.52
CA LEU A 20 4.88 7.94 7.10
C LEU A 20 4.22 9.11 6.37
N SER A 21 3.88 10.16 7.12
CA SER A 21 3.43 11.44 6.57
C SER A 21 4.59 12.18 5.89
N GLU A 22 4.28 13.28 5.20
CA GLU A 22 5.29 14.16 4.58
C GLU A 22 6.27 14.74 5.62
N GLN A 23 5.82 14.89 6.87
CA GLN A 23 6.61 15.35 8.01
C GLN A 23 7.43 14.23 8.66
N GLY A 24 7.32 12.99 8.16
CA GLY A 24 8.00 11.82 8.71
C GLY A 24 7.32 11.21 9.94
N GLU A 25 6.09 11.63 10.26
CA GLU A 25 5.34 11.08 11.38
C GLU A 25 4.75 9.72 11.00
N HIS A 26 4.80 8.77 11.92
CA HIS A 26 4.20 7.45 11.71
C HIS A 26 2.66 7.56 11.66
N VAL A 27 2.08 7.13 10.52
CA VAL A 27 0.62 7.11 10.31
C VAL A 27 0.05 5.77 10.74
N CYS A 28 0.58 4.68 10.17
CA CYS A 28 0.14 3.30 10.39
C CYS A 28 1.14 2.31 9.78
N TYR A 29 0.94 1.02 10.01
CA TYR A 29 1.60 -0.05 9.28
C TYR A 29 0.81 -0.42 8.03
N VAL A 30 1.46 -1.07 7.07
CA VAL A 30 0.82 -1.60 5.85
C VAL A 30 1.29 -3.02 5.63
N LEU A 31 0.34 -3.96 5.56
CA LEU A 31 0.56 -5.34 5.12
C LEU A 31 0.33 -5.46 3.61
N GLU A 32 1.24 -6.15 2.95
CA GLU A 32 1.23 -6.43 1.53
C GLU A 32 1.49 -7.92 1.28
N ASP A 33 1.21 -8.37 0.06
CA ASP A 33 1.77 -9.61 -0.47
C ASP A 33 3.30 -9.66 -0.31
N ARG A 34 3.90 -10.86 -0.32
CA ARG A 34 5.36 -11.00 -0.32
C ARG A 34 6.00 -10.21 -1.47
N MET A 35 7.04 -9.44 -1.14
CA MET A 35 7.93 -8.81 -2.09
C MET A 35 8.74 -9.86 -2.86
N ARG A 36 8.71 -9.78 -4.19
CA ARG A 36 9.50 -10.60 -5.12
C ARG A 36 10.28 -9.76 -6.12
N GLU A 37 10.29 -8.44 -5.94
CA GLU A 37 10.90 -7.52 -6.88
C GLU A 37 12.38 -7.86 -7.09
N ILE A 38 12.76 -8.02 -8.36
CA ILE A 38 14.15 -8.21 -8.76
C ILE A 38 14.62 -6.93 -9.44
N SER A 39 15.58 -6.25 -8.81
CA SER A 39 16.12 -4.98 -9.33
C SER A 39 16.62 -5.12 -10.77
N GLY A 40 16.24 -4.16 -11.61
CA GLY A 40 16.59 -4.12 -13.03
C GLY A 40 15.85 -5.13 -13.91
N LYS A 41 14.90 -5.92 -13.38
CA LYS A 41 14.07 -6.84 -14.16
C LYS A 41 12.63 -6.31 -14.29
N PRO A 42 11.99 -6.46 -15.46
CA PRO A 42 10.60 -6.06 -15.64
C PRO A 42 9.67 -6.87 -14.72
N VAL A 43 8.57 -6.26 -14.28
CA VAL A 43 7.58 -6.86 -13.37
C VAL A 43 7.13 -8.25 -13.83
N SER A 44 6.97 -8.44 -15.13
CA SER A 44 6.56 -9.72 -15.73
C SER A 44 7.51 -10.89 -15.47
N GLN A 45 8.75 -10.66 -15.03
CA GLN A 45 9.73 -11.72 -14.74
C GLN A 45 9.68 -12.24 -13.31
N TRP A 46 9.07 -11.50 -12.39
CA TRP A 46 9.05 -11.88 -10.97
C TRP A 46 7.66 -11.85 -10.34
N LYS A 47 6.69 -11.20 -10.99
CA LYS A 47 5.32 -11.16 -10.51
C LYS A 47 4.65 -12.53 -10.58
N VAL A 48 4.18 -12.99 -9.43
CA VAL A 48 3.15 -14.03 -9.31
C VAL A 48 1.80 -13.33 -9.10
N ALA A 49 0.85 -13.57 -10.01
CA ALA A 49 -0.47 -12.93 -9.96
C ALA A 49 -1.18 -13.24 -8.63
N GLY A 50 -1.74 -12.21 -8.01
CA GLY A 50 -2.50 -12.32 -6.76
C GLY A 50 -1.67 -12.62 -5.51
N ALA A 51 -0.34 -12.67 -5.63
CA ALA A 51 0.52 -13.09 -4.53
C ALA A 51 1.79 -12.27 -4.41
N THR A 52 1.92 -11.11 -5.08
CA THR A 52 3.17 -10.32 -5.13
C THR A 52 2.91 -8.85 -4.84
N ALA A 53 3.66 -8.28 -3.89
CA ALA A 53 3.62 -6.85 -3.59
C ALA A 53 3.97 -6.01 -4.83
N ILE A 54 3.40 -4.81 -4.90
CA ILE A 54 3.65 -3.88 -6.00
C ILE A 54 5.13 -3.44 -6.02
N PRO A 55 5.68 -3.08 -7.18
CA PRO A 55 7.08 -2.66 -7.26
C PRO A 55 7.35 -1.41 -6.42
N THR A 56 8.59 -1.24 -5.96
CA THR A 56 9.04 0.05 -5.42
C THR A 56 8.89 1.15 -6.47
N GLY A 57 8.66 2.38 -6.02
CA GLY A 57 8.39 3.50 -6.92
C GLY A 57 7.48 4.56 -6.32
N ARG A 58 7.12 5.54 -7.15
CA ARG A 58 6.29 6.68 -6.76
C ARG A 58 4.98 6.66 -7.53
N TYR A 59 3.87 6.61 -6.81
CA TYR A 59 2.53 6.45 -7.38
C TYR A 59 1.61 7.58 -6.95
N ARG A 60 0.80 8.07 -7.89
CA ARG A 60 -0.23 9.07 -7.57
C ARG A 60 -1.41 8.37 -6.92
N ILE A 61 -1.92 8.95 -5.84
CA ILE A 61 -3.15 8.51 -5.18
C ILE A 61 -4.32 9.36 -5.70
N ILE A 62 -5.42 8.69 -6.01
CA ILE A 62 -6.71 9.32 -6.27
C ILE A 62 -7.79 8.70 -5.40
N TRP A 63 -8.91 9.41 -5.26
CA TRP A 63 -10.13 8.87 -4.68
C TRP A 63 -11.15 8.68 -5.80
N ASP A 64 -11.48 7.42 -6.10
CA ASP A 64 -12.42 7.09 -7.18
C ASP A 64 -13.34 5.92 -6.82
N MET A 65 -14.43 5.80 -7.57
CA MET A 65 -15.40 4.71 -7.41
C MET A 65 -14.75 3.35 -7.68
N SER A 66 -14.88 2.42 -6.73
CA SER A 66 -14.46 1.04 -6.91
C SER A 66 -15.62 0.17 -7.41
N ASN A 67 -15.45 -0.46 -8.57
CA ASN A 67 -16.40 -1.45 -9.07
C ASN A 67 -16.50 -2.71 -8.18
N ARG A 68 -15.44 -3.04 -7.44
CA ARG A 68 -15.39 -4.19 -6.52
C ARG A 68 -16.10 -3.85 -5.21
N PHE A 69 -15.75 -2.72 -4.58
CA PHE A 69 -16.26 -2.34 -3.27
C PHE A 69 -17.57 -1.55 -3.32
N LYS A 70 -18.00 -1.11 -4.52
CA LYS A 70 -19.22 -0.30 -4.74
C LYS A 70 -19.24 1.00 -3.91
N LYS A 71 -18.07 1.59 -3.69
CA LYS A 71 -17.88 2.86 -2.99
C LYS A 71 -16.58 3.51 -3.45
N GLU A 72 -16.44 4.80 -3.16
CA GLU A 72 -15.19 5.51 -3.40
C GLU A 72 -14.10 5.00 -2.47
N THR A 73 -12.91 4.73 -3.01
CA THR A 73 -11.75 4.26 -2.24
C THR A 73 -10.48 4.85 -2.83
N LEU A 74 -9.43 4.86 -2.02
CA LEU A 74 -8.11 5.31 -2.44
C LEU A 74 -7.50 4.32 -3.42
N ARG A 75 -7.01 4.83 -4.55
CA ARG A 75 -6.41 4.04 -5.64
C ARG A 75 -5.05 4.61 -6.03
N LEU A 76 -4.07 3.73 -6.23
CA LEU A 76 -2.77 4.06 -6.82
C LEU A 76 -2.88 3.98 -8.35
N LEU A 77 -2.36 5.02 -9.03
CA LEU A 77 -2.34 5.09 -10.49
C LEU A 77 -1.03 4.57 -11.08
N ASN A 78 -1.14 4.00 -12.28
CA ASN A 78 -0.01 3.60 -13.13
C ASN A 78 0.98 2.62 -12.46
N VAL A 79 0.48 1.70 -11.62
CA VAL A 79 1.29 0.67 -10.98
C VAL A 79 1.72 -0.38 -12.01
N PRO A 80 3.02 -0.52 -12.34
CA PRO A 80 3.48 -1.38 -13.44
C PRO A 80 3.08 -2.84 -13.26
N GLY A 81 2.37 -3.39 -14.24
CA GLY A 81 1.93 -4.79 -14.22
C GLY A 81 0.74 -5.06 -13.29
N TYR A 82 0.12 -4.06 -12.66
CA TYR A 82 -1.06 -4.20 -11.81
C TYR A 82 -2.20 -3.29 -12.27
N GLU A 83 -3.43 -3.68 -11.94
CA GLU A 83 -4.62 -2.89 -12.20
C GLU A 83 -5.41 -2.71 -10.91
N GLY A 84 -5.97 -1.52 -10.71
CA GLY A 84 -6.93 -1.30 -9.63
C GLY A 84 -6.36 -1.39 -8.21
N ILE A 85 -5.05 -1.17 -8.02
CA ILE A 85 -4.41 -1.21 -6.69
C ILE A 85 -5.01 -0.17 -5.75
N ARG A 86 -5.44 -0.62 -4.57
CA ARG A 86 -6.16 0.21 -3.61
C ARG A 86 -5.51 0.19 -2.23
N ILE A 87 -5.80 1.22 -1.45
CA ILE A 87 -5.58 1.20 -0.01
C ILE A 87 -6.93 0.88 0.62
N HIS A 88 -7.06 -0.27 1.27
CA HIS A 88 -8.34 -0.70 1.83
C HIS A 88 -8.17 -1.62 3.04
N LYS A 89 -9.23 -1.72 3.84
CA LYS A 89 -9.28 -2.68 4.95
C LYS A 89 -9.20 -4.12 4.45
N GLY A 90 -8.43 -4.95 5.13
CA GLY A 90 -8.35 -6.40 4.90
C GLY A 90 -7.93 -7.12 6.18
N ASN A 91 -7.90 -8.45 6.14
CA ASN A 91 -7.62 -9.29 7.30
C ASN A 91 -6.41 -10.22 7.14
N ARG A 92 -5.95 -10.49 5.89
CA ARG A 92 -4.82 -11.38 5.59
C ARG A 92 -4.07 -10.95 4.33
N SER A 93 -2.77 -11.22 4.27
CA SER A 93 -1.92 -10.94 3.09
C SER A 93 -2.42 -11.64 1.83
N LYS A 94 -2.90 -12.88 1.95
CA LYS A 94 -3.46 -13.70 0.84
C LYS A 94 -4.70 -13.09 0.16
N GLU A 95 -5.24 -12.01 0.70
CA GLU A 95 -6.42 -11.32 0.18
C GLU A 95 -6.05 -9.97 -0.48
N THR A 96 -4.76 -9.59 -0.51
CA THR A 96 -4.37 -8.26 -0.99
C THR A 96 -4.44 -8.15 -2.51
N GLU A 97 -4.05 -9.20 -3.24
CA GLU A 97 -3.86 -9.18 -4.71
C GLU A 97 -3.00 -7.98 -5.17
N GLY A 98 -2.02 -7.57 -4.35
CA GLY A 98 -1.18 -6.39 -4.53
C GLY A 98 -1.74 -5.08 -3.97
N CYS A 99 -2.90 -5.08 -3.32
CA CYS A 99 -3.40 -3.90 -2.59
C CYS A 99 -2.63 -3.65 -1.29
N LEU A 100 -2.77 -2.44 -0.76
CA LEU A 100 -2.16 -2.02 0.50
C LEU A 100 -3.19 -2.15 1.63
N LEU A 101 -2.90 -2.97 2.64
CA LEU A 101 -3.77 -3.17 3.80
C LEU A 101 -3.22 -2.40 5.02
N PRO A 102 -3.78 -1.22 5.37
CA PRO A 102 -3.29 -0.44 6.49
C PRO A 102 -3.77 -0.98 7.83
N GLU A 103 -2.94 -0.85 8.87
CA GLU A 103 -3.16 -1.41 10.22
C GLU A 103 -2.54 -0.57 11.33
N THR A 104 -3.10 -0.62 12.55
CA THR A 104 -2.56 0.15 13.68
C THR A 104 -1.52 -0.60 14.50
N ALA A 105 -1.48 -1.93 14.42
CA ALA A 105 -0.54 -2.78 15.14
C ALA A 105 -0.13 -3.98 14.28
N VAL A 106 1.15 -4.36 14.37
CA VAL A 106 1.70 -5.51 13.65
C VAL A 106 1.68 -6.75 14.54
N SER A 107 1.18 -7.85 14.00
CA SER A 107 1.51 -9.21 14.45
C SER A 107 1.91 -10.04 13.23
N GLU A 108 2.76 -11.05 13.41
CA GLU A 108 3.26 -11.87 12.29
C GLU A 108 2.10 -12.41 11.44
N ASP A 109 2.03 -11.93 10.19
CA ASP A 109 1.04 -12.31 9.17
C ASP A 109 -0.46 -12.11 9.52
N LEU A 110 -0.79 -11.33 10.55
CA LEU A 110 -2.18 -11.09 10.97
C LEU A 110 -2.50 -9.61 11.16
N VAL A 111 -3.66 -9.23 10.63
CA VAL A 111 -4.17 -7.86 10.66
C VAL A 111 -5.10 -7.62 11.84
N SER A 112 -4.90 -6.52 12.54
CA SER A 112 -5.88 -6.01 13.52
C SER A 112 -6.13 -4.51 13.31
N HIS A 113 -7.36 -4.05 13.57
CA HIS A 113 -7.73 -2.62 13.54
C HIS A 113 -7.52 -1.88 12.20
N SER A 114 -7.71 -2.57 11.06
CA SER A 114 -7.53 -1.97 9.72
C SER A 114 -8.52 -0.84 9.39
N ALA A 115 -9.68 -0.79 10.06
CA ALA A 115 -10.62 0.32 9.92
C ALA A 115 -10.06 1.64 10.48
N ASP A 116 -9.46 1.60 11.67
CA ASP A 116 -8.90 2.78 12.33
C ASP A 116 -7.68 3.32 11.55
N ALA A 117 -6.86 2.42 11.00
CA ALA A 117 -5.72 2.78 10.17
C ALA A 117 -6.14 3.41 8.84
N LEU A 118 -7.13 2.82 8.16
CA LEU A 118 -7.69 3.41 6.94
C LEU A 118 -8.28 4.80 7.20
N GLU A 119 -9.03 4.97 8.30
CA GLU A 119 -9.59 6.26 8.68
C GLU A 119 -8.49 7.32 8.93
N ARG A 120 -7.36 6.95 9.54
CA ARG A 120 -6.20 7.85 9.72
C ARG A 120 -5.65 8.32 8.38
N ILE A 121 -5.50 7.41 7.41
CA ILE A 121 -5.04 7.76 6.06
C ILE A 121 -6.05 8.69 5.38
N GLU A 122 -7.34 8.32 5.37
CA GLU A 122 -8.39 9.11 4.72
C GLU A 122 -8.49 10.52 5.31
N LYS A 123 -8.46 10.66 6.64
CA LYS A 123 -8.45 11.98 7.31
C LYS A 123 -7.24 12.83 6.93
N LEU A 124 -6.10 12.20 6.72
CA LEU A 124 -4.86 12.88 6.36
C LEU A 124 -4.89 13.35 4.89
N ILE A 125 -5.32 12.50 3.95
CA ILE A 125 -5.15 12.79 2.52
C ILE A 125 -6.38 13.33 1.80
N CYS A 126 -7.60 12.97 2.22
CA CYS A 126 -8.81 13.40 1.52
C CYS A 126 -8.99 14.93 1.46
N PRO A 127 -8.67 15.72 2.50
CA PRO A 127 -8.69 17.17 2.41
C PRO A 127 -7.71 17.74 1.36
N CYS A 128 -6.59 17.06 1.13
CA CYS A 128 -5.55 17.47 0.19
C CYS A 128 -5.90 17.14 -1.27
N LEU A 129 -6.62 16.03 -1.52
CA LEU A 129 -6.94 15.55 -2.87
C LEU A 129 -7.72 16.55 -3.74
N ALA A 130 -8.46 17.49 -3.14
CA ALA A 130 -9.17 18.55 -3.85
C ALA A 130 -8.30 19.80 -4.13
N GLN A 131 -7.15 19.92 -3.46
CA GLN A 131 -6.31 21.11 -3.46
C GLN A 131 -5.00 20.88 -4.23
N GLU A 132 -4.47 19.66 -4.18
CA GLU A 132 -3.18 19.31 -4.76
C GLU A 132 -3.09 17.81 -5.10
N GLU A 133 -2.00 17.44 -5.76
CA GLU A 133 -1.71 16.03 -6.00
C GLU A 133 -1.16 15.35 -4.75
N VAL A 134 -1.68 14.16 -4.47
CA VAL A 134 -1.20 13.30 -3.38
C VAL A 134 -0.43 12.14 -3.99
N TRP A 135 0.78 11.90 -3.48
CA TRP A 135 1.68 10.85 -3.94
C TRP A 135 2.05 9.91 -2.80
N ILE A 136 2.41 8.67 -3.14
CA ILE A 136 3.04 7.71 -2.23
C ILE A 136 4.33 7.20 -2.85
N THR A 137 5.42 7.29 -2.10
CA THR A 137 6.70 6.69 -2.46
C THR A 137 6.89 5.40 -1.65
N ILE A 138 7.05 4.29 -2.35
CA ILE A 138 7.26 2.96 -1.77
C ILE A 138 8.73 2.59 -1.93
N ALA A 139 9.40 2.32 -0.81
CA ALA A 139 10.80 1.97 -0.77
C ALA A 139 11.05 0.83 0.23
N ASN A 140 12.06 0.01 -0.04
CA ASN A 140 12.55 -0.97 0.92
C ASN A 140 13.55 -0.29 1.84
N GLU A 141 13.49 -0.56 3.14
CA GLU A 141 14.55 -0.18 4.06
C GLU A 141 15.84 -0.89 3.61
N THR A 142 16.83 -0.09 3.19
CA THR A 142 18.19 -0.58 3.00
C THR A 142 18.72 -1.06 4.34
N VAL A 143 19.04 -2.35 4.41
CA VAL A 143 19.87 -2.93 5.48
C VAL A 143 21.29 -2.39 5.36
#